data_AF-A0A2V5KBP7-F1
#
_entry.id   AF-A0A2V5KBP7-F1
#
_cell.length_a   1.000
_cell.length_b   1.000
_cell.length_c   1.000
_cell.angle_alpha   90.00
_cell.angle_beta   90.00
_cell.angle_gamma   90.00
#
_symmetry.space_group_name_H-M   'P 1'
#
loop_
_entity.id
_entity.type
_entity.pdbx_description
1 polymer ?
#
loop_
_entity_poly.entity_id
_entity_poly.type
_entity_poly.pdbx_seq_one_letter_code
_entity_poly.pdbx_strand_id
1 'polypeptide(L)' 'MNANSYIGYLNYIVFLFLASGLFIVSFDVRHYKDNRMPKERRAAAISGWMNLVLGAVVYIGSWLYKKYFW' A
#
# COMPACT_ATOMS: atom_id res chain seq x y z
N MET A 1 16.59 -0.57 -22.61
CA MET A 1 15.93 -0.94 -21.35
C MET A 1 14.54 -1.43 -21.68
N ASN A 2 14.25 -2.71 -21.48
CA ASN A 2 13.03 -3.36 -21.98
C ASN A 2 11.84 -3.07 -21.06
N ALA A 3 10.70 -2.69 -21.62
CA ALA A 3 9.46 -2.37 -20.88
C ALA A 3 9.02 -3.48 -19.90
N ASN A 4 9.41 -4.73 -20.17
CA ASN A 4 9.12 -5.88 -19.33
C ASN A 4 9.74 -5.77 -17.91
N SER A 5 10.91 -5.13 -17.79
CA SER A 5 11.58 -4.93 -16.50
C SER A 5 10.85 -3.89 -15.63
N TYR A 6 10.26 -2.86 -16.26
CA TYR A 6 9.51 -1.81 -15.56
C TYR A 6 8.20 -2.33 -14.95
N ILE A 7 7.49 -3.18 -15.68
CA ILE A 7 6.22 -3.78 -15.22
C ILE A 7 6.46 -4.70 -14.01
N GLY A 8 7.54 -5.49 -14.03
CA GLY A 8 7.93 -6.31 -12.88
C GLY A 8 8.25 -5.47 -11.63
N TYR A 9 8.97 -4.36 -11.81
CA TYR A 9 9.32 -3.45 -10.72
C TYR A 9 8.09 -2.76 -10.11
N LEU A 10 7.13 -2.34 -10.95
CA LEU A 10 5.87 -1.75 -10.51
C LEU A 10 5.05 -2.73 -9.67
N ASN A 11 4.94 -3.99 -10.08
CA ASN A 11 4.23 -5.02 -9.29
C ASN A 11 4.90 -5.24 -7.93
N TYR A 12 6.23 -5.23 -7.88
CA TYR A 12 6.97 -5.35 -6.63
C TYR A 12 6.72 -4.16 -5.70
N ILE A 13 6.73 -2.93 -6.23
CA ILE A 13 6.42 -1.72 -5.45
C ILE A 13 4.98 -1.79 -4.93
N VAL A 14 4.01 -2.17 -5.76
CA VAL A 14 2.61 -2.36 -5.34
C VAL A 14 2.51 -3.35 -4.19
N PHE A 15 3.18 -4.50 -4.30
CA PHE A 15 3.20 -5.50 -3.25
C PHE A 15 3.80 -4.95 -1.95
N LEU A 16 4.92 -4.22 -2.01
CA LEU A 16 5.53 -3.58 -0.85
C LEU A 16 4.61 -2.55 -0.19
N PHE A 17 3.93 -1.71 -0.97
CA PHE A 17 2.96 -0.73 -0.46
C PHE A 17 1.79 -1.43 0.23
N LEU A 18 1.23 -2.48 -0.37
CA LEU A 18 0.13 -3.23 0.24
C LEU A 18 0.58 -3.97 1.50
N ALA A 19 1.71 -4.67 1.46
CA ALA A 19 2.22 -5.44 2.59
C ALA A 19 2.61 -4.55 3.77
N SER A 20 3.31 -3.43 3.52
CA SER A 20 3.68 -2.46 4.56
C SER A 20 2.45 -1.76 5.13
N GLY A 21 1.50 -1.33 4.28
CA GLY A 21 0.25 -0.72 4.74
C GLY A 21 -0.56 -1.67 5.62
N LEU A 22 -0.67 -2.94 5.23
CA LEU A 22 -1.35 -3.97 6.03
C LEU A 22 -0.64 -4.22 7.36
N PHE A 23 0.70 -4.25 7.35
CA PHE A 23 1.52 -4.45 8.55
C PHE A 23 1.31 -3.31 9.56
N ILE A 24 1.38 -2.05 9.11
CA ILE A 24 1.16 -0.87 9.96
C ILE A 24 -0.26 -0.88 10.56
N VAL A 25 -1.28 -1.17 9.75
CA VAL A 25 -2.67 -1.21 10.25
C VAL A 25 -2.89 -2.37 11.24
N SER A 26 -2.21 -3.50 11.05
CA SER A 26 -2.42 -4.69 11.88
C SER A 26 -1.62 -4.68 13.19
N PHE A 27 -0.35 -4.26 13.13
CA PHE A 27 0.57 -4.26 14.26
C PHE A 27 0.62 -2.90 14.95
N ASP A 28 1.06 -1.84 14.26
CA ASP A 28 1.30 -0.54 14.87
C ASP A 28 0.02 0.08 15.43
N VAL A 29 -1.07 0.13 14.65
CA VAL A 29 -2.35 0.69 15.12
C VAL A 29 -2.88 -0.06 16.34
N ARG A 30 -2.67 -1.38 16.40
CA ARG A 30 -3.07 -2.22 17.54
C ARG A 30 -2.17 -1.97 18.76
N HIS A 31 -0.86 -1.90 18.55
CA HIS A 31 0.11 -1.57 19.59
C HIS A 31 -0.17 -0.20 20.22
N TYR A 32 -0.38 0.84 19.40
CA TYR A 32 -0.70 2.18 19.88
C TYR A 32 -2.07 2.27 20.56
N LYS A 33 -3.02 1.40 20.20
CA LYS A 33 -4.29 1.27 20.89
C LYS A 33 -4.09 0.71 22.30
N ASP A 34 -3.32 -0.35 22.44
CA ASP A 34 -3.08 -1.04 23.71
C ASP A 34 -2.28 -0.15 24.69
N ASN A 35 -1.37 0.67 24.17
CA ASN A 35 -0.59 1.64 24.95
C ASN A 35 -1.30 2.99 25.20
N ARG A 36 -2.58 3.14 24.83
CA ARG A 36 -3.35 4.39 24.97
C ARG A 36 -2.67 5.62 24.34
N MET A 37 -2.08 5.45 23.16
CA MET A 37 -1.38 6.51 22.41
C MET A 37 -2.22 7.00 21.21
N PRO A 38 -3.26 7.84 21.43
CA PRO A 38 -4.23 8.18 20.38
C PRO A 38 -3.64 8.99 19.22
N LYS A 39 -2.63 9.83 19.49
CA LYS A 39 -1.96 10.64 18.46
C LYS A 39 -1.17 9.75 17.49
N GLU A 40 -0.34 8.85 18.02
CA GLU A 40 0.47 7.93 17.22
C GLU A 40 -0.40 6.89 16.51
N ARG A 41 -1.45 6.39 17.17
CA ARG A 41 -2.44 5.51 16.54
C ARG A 41 -3.06 6.15 15.30
N ARG A 42 -3.43 7.44 15.37
CA ARG A 42 -4.04 8.15 14.24
C ARG A 42 -3.02 8.35 13.11
N ALA A 43 -1.78 8.70 13.43
CA ALA A 43 -0.71 8.82 12.44
C ALA A 43 -0.43 7.48 11.75
N ALA A 44 -0.29 6.39 12.50
CA ALA A 44 -0.09 5.05 11.97
C ALA A 44 -1.27 4.58 11.12
N ALA A 45 -2.51 4.85 11.55
CA ALA A 45 -3.69 4.52 10.77
C ALA A 45 -3.70 5.28 9.43
N ILE A 46 -3.44 6.59 9.44
CA ILE A 46 -3.38 7.38 8.21
C ILE A 46 -2.28 6.85 7.28
N SER A 47 -1.07 6.64 7.79
CA SER A 47 0.06 6.13 7.00
C SER A 47 -0.20 4.73 6.43
N GLY A 48 -0.76 3.83 7.22
CA GLY A 48 -1.11 2.47 6.77
C GLY A 48 -2.20 2.47 5.71
N TRP A 49 -3.27 3.25 5.92
CA TRP A 49 -4.34 3.40 4.93
C TRP A 49 -3.87 4.11 3.65
N MET A 50 -2.99 5.11 3.74
CA MET A 50 -2.39 5.74 2.57
C MET A 50 -1.60 4.72 1.73
N ASN A 51 -0.80 3.87 2.37
CA ASN A 51 -0.05 2.83 1.68
C ASN A 51 -0.96 1.82 0.98
N LEU A 52 -2.03 1.37 1.65
CA LEU A 52 -3.03 0.48 1.07
C LEU A 52 -3.77 1.12 -0.12
N VAL A 53 -4.19 2.38 0.00
CA VAL A 53 -4.90 3.09 -1.07
C VAL A 53 -3.98 3.31 -2.27
N LEU A 54 -2.73 3.73 -2.05
CA LEU A 54 -1.75 3.91 -3.13
C LEU A 54 -1.47 2.59 -3.86
N GLY A 55 -1.23 1.51 -3.12
CA GLY A 55 -1.05 0.18 -3.70
C GLY A 55 -2.27 -0.27 -4.52
N ALA A 56 -3.49 -0.08 -3.99
CA ALA A 56 -4.73 -0.43 -4.68
C ALA A 56 -4.97 0.42 -5.93
N VAL A 57 -4.73 1.73 -5.88
CA VAL A 57 -4.89 2.63 -7.03
C VAL A 57 -3.92 2.25 -8.16
N VAL A 58 -2.66 1.97 -7.84
CA VAL A 58 -1.68 1.56 -8.85
C VAL A 58 -2.05 0.18 -9.44
N TYR A 59 -2.50 -0.75 -8.60
CA TYR A 59 -2.98 -2.06 -9.07
C TYR A 59 -4.17 -1.92 -10.02
N ILE A 60 -5.22 -1.19 -9.60
CA ILE A 60 -6.43 -0.97 -10.41
C ILE A 60 -6.08 -0.19 -11.69
N GLY A 61 -5.24 0.83 -11.61
CA GLY A 61 -4.79 1.60 -12.76
C GLY A 61 -4.07 0.74 -13.80
N SER A 62 -3.16 -0.14 -13.35
CA SER A 62 -2.47 -1.08 -14.24
C SER A 62 -3.44 -2.12 -14.86
N TRP A 63 -4.42 -2.59 -14.09
CA TRP A 63 -5.45 -3.51 -14.58
C TRP A 63 -6.35 -2.86 -15.63
N LEU A 64 -6.83 -1.64 -15.37
CA LEU A 64 -7.64 -0.87 -16.31
C LEU A 64 -6.87 -0.54 -17.58
N TYR A 65 -5.61 -0.12 -17.45
CA TYR A 65 -4.74 0.13 -18.60
C TYR A 65 -4.62 -1.12 -19.48
N LYS A 66 -4.32 -2.27 -18.87
CA LYS A 66 -4.24 -3.55 -19.58
C LYS A 66 -5.58 -4.01 -20.17
N LYS A 67 -6.72 -3.64 -19.58
CA LYS A 67 -8.06 -4.05 -20.03
C LYS A 67 -8.59 -3.21 -21.19
N TYR A 68 -8.25 -1.91 -21.22
CA TYR A 68 -8.82 -0.94 -22.16
C TYR A 68 -7.85 -0.56 -23.30
N PHE A 69 -6.53 -0.58 -23.06
CA PHE A 69 -5.53 -0.20 -24.07
C PHE A 69 -4.82 -1.40 -24.72
N TRP A 70 -5.03 -2.61 -24.20
CA TRP A 70 -4.52 -3.87 -24.76
C TRP A 70 -5.70 -4.84 -24.94
#